data_AF-A0A0J6L2W7-F1
#
_entry.id   AF-A0A0J6L2W7-F1
#
_cell.length_a   1.000
_cell.length_b   1.000
_cell.length_c   1.000
_cell.angle_alpha   90.00
_cell.angle_beta   90.00
_cell.angle_gamma   90.00
#
_symmetry.space_group_name_H-M   'P 1'
#
loop_
_entity.id
_entity.type
_entity.pdbx_description
1 polymer ?
#
loop_
_entity_poly.entity_id
_entity_poly.type
_entity_poly.pdbx_seq_one_letter_code
_entity_poly.pdbx_strand_id
1 'polypeptide(L)'
;MSNLIDGVLTIGGIEINPNTTLKDIEDAFGKANAEVRRRTNERATLRFSQSVKLGSENFRISIAFKNEHIWGIELIVDDPEIDELIMNEHDFWRYVAEQRERLIEELGKSDGIRDDITFEWGKIDPWFDPKSFGTGISIVYFQK
;
A
#
# COMPACT_ATOMS: atom_id res chain seq x y z
N MET A 1 -9.06 -12.17 -8.03
CA MET A 1 -9.46 -10.81 -8.47
C MET A 1 -8.46 -9.88 -7.86
N SER A 2 -7.67 -9.19 -8.69
CA SER A 2 -6.66 -8.28 -8.19
C SER A 2 -7.27 -6.96 -7.79
N ASN A 3 -6.89 -6.44 -6.62
CA ASN A 3 -7.20 -5.07 -6.25
C ASN A 3 -6.31 -4.05 -7.00
N LEU A 4 -5.23 -4.47 -7.69
CA LEU A 4 -4.30 -3.59 -8.40
C LEU A 4 -4.07 -4.05 -9.84
N ILE A 5 -4.55 -3.25 -10.80
CA ILE A 5 -4.43 -3.55 -12.24
C ILE A 5 -3.85 -2.32 -12.94
N ASP A 6 -2.69 -2.49 -13.58
CA ASP A 6 -2.02 -1.45 -14.38
C ASP A 6 -1.89 -0.09 -13.67
N GLY A 7 -1.50 -0.12 -12.38
CA GLY A 7 -1.32 1.08 -11.56
C GLY A 7 -2.61 1.64 -10.97
N VAL A 8 -3.76 1.01 -11.23
CA VAL A 8 -5.06 1.36 -10.65
C VAL A 8 -5.36 0.44 -9.47
N LEU A 9 -5.30 0.99 -8.26
CA LEU A 9 -5.65 0.29 -7.01
C LEU A 9 -7.12 0.56 -6.67
N THR A 10 -7.92 -0.49 -6.47
CA THR A 10 -9.31 -0.39 -6.05
C THR A 10 -9.43 -0.61 -4.54
N ILE A 11 -9.87 0.43 -3.82
CA ILE A 11 -10.10 0.43 -2.37
C ILE A 11 -11.56 0.74 -2.11
N GLY A 12 -12.30 -0.20 -1.50
CA GLY A 12 -13.72 0.02 -1.16
C GLY A 12 -14.60 0.37 -2.37
N GLY A 13 -14.24 -0.09 -3.57
CA GLY A 13 -14.93 0.24 -4.83
C GLY A 13 -14.50 1.55 -5.49
N ILE A 14 -13.52 2.26 -4.94
CA ILE A 14 -12.94 3.49 -5.50
C ILE A 14 -11.62 3.17 -6.19
N GLU A 15 -11.49 3.59 -7.44
CA GLU A 15 -10.27 3.46 -8.22
C GLU A 15 -9.29 4.60 -7.92
N ILE A 16 -8.06 4.22 -7.58
CA ILE A 16 -6.96 5.13 -7.27
C ILE A 16 -5.84 4.89 -8.28
N ASN A 17 -5.47 5.93 -9.01
CA ASN A 17 -4.48 5.87 -10.09
C ASN A 17 -3.57 7.10 -10.04
N PRO A 18 -2.51 7.20 -10.86
CA PRO A 18 -1.54 8.30 -10.80
C PRO A 18 -2.12 9.72 -10.92
N ASN A 19 -3.32 9.86 -11.51
CA ASN A 19 -3.99 11.16 -11.68
C ASN A 19 -4.95 11.48 -10.53
N THR A 20 -5.18 10.55 -9.60
CA THR A 20 -6.08 10.75 -8.47
C THR A 20 -5.54 11.85 -7.56
N THR A 21 -6.38 12.83 -7.27
CA THR A 21 -6.04 13.96 -6.42
C THR A 21 -6.43 13.72 -4.96
N LEU A 22 -5.86 14.50 -4.05
CA LEU A 22 -6.27 14.48 -2.64
C LEU A 22 -7.77 14.75 -2.49
N LYS A 23 -8.31 15.68 -3.29
CA LYS A 23 -9.72 16.04 -3.25
C LYS A 23 -10.61 14.87 -3.67
N ASP A 24 -10.24 14.13 -4.71
CA ASP A 24 -11.00 12.95 -5.16
C ASP A 24 -11.13 11.91 -4.03
N ILE A 25 -10.06 11.67 -3.28
CA ILE A 25 -10.07 10.74 -2.14
C ILE A 25 -10.86 11.32 -0.95
N GLU A 26 -10.72 12.60 -0.65
CA GLU A 26 -11.50 13.27 0.42
C GLU A 26 -13.01 13.21 0.12
N ASP A 27 -13.41 13.43 -1.13
CA ASP A 27 -14.80 13.38 -1.59
C ASP A 27 -15.35 11.94 -1.57
N ALA A 28 -14.52 10.95 -1.95
CA ALA A 28 -14.93 9.54 -2.03
C ALA A 28 -15.09 8.87 -0.66
N PHE A 29 -14.13 9.06 0.26
CA PHE A 29 -14.14 8.38 1.56
C PHE A 29 -14.69 9.24 2.68
N GLY A 30 -14.64 10.57 2.57
CA GLY A 30 -15.07 11.49 3.62
C GLY A 30 -14.15 11.48 4.85
N LYS A 31 -14.19 12.59 5.61
CA LYS A 31 -13.31 12.82 6.78
C LYS A 31 -13.50 11.85 7.95
N ALA A 32 -14.61 11.12 7.99
CA ALA A 32 -14.85 10.12 9.05
C ALA A 32 -14.04 8.83 8.82
N ASN A 33 -13.74 8.50 7.56
CA ASN A 33 -13.08 7.26 7.18
C ASN A 33 -11.57 7.44 6.96
N ALA A 34 -11.09 8.69 6.87
CA ALA A 34 -9.68 8.98 6.70
C ALA A 34 -9.25 10.31 7.36
N GLU A 35 -8.05 10.31 7.92
CA GLU A 35 -7.38 11.48 8.47
C GLU A 35 -6.39 12.06 7.45
N VAL A 36 -6.50 13.37 7.17
CA VAL A 36 -5.56 14.08 6.30
C VAL A 36 -4.60 14.91 7.12
N ARG A 37 -3.30 14.68 6.93
CA ARG A 37 -2.21 15.46 7.51
C ARG A 37 -1.45 16.19 6.42
N ARG A 38 -1.56 17.53 6.41
CA ARG A 38 -0.74 18.39 5.54
C ARG A 38 0.59 18.68 6.23
N ARG A 39 1.70 18.26 5.61
CA ARG A 39 3.07 18.49 6.13
C ARG A 39 3.63 19.82 5.62
N THR A 40 3.32 20.17 4.39
CA THR A 40 3.61 21.46 3.75
C THR A 40 2.46 21.82 2.80
N ASN A 41 2.53 22.98 2.13
CA ASN A 41 1.57 23.35 1.08
C ASN A 41 1.60 22.36 -0.10
N GLU A 42 2.70 21.64 -0.29
CA GLU A 42 2.92 20.73 -1.41
C GLU A 42 2.83 19.25 -1.02
N ARG A 43 2.82 18.91 0.28
CA ARG A 43 2.84 17.51 0.73
C ARG A 43 1.73 17.23 1.72
N ALA A 44 0.94 16.21 1.42
CA ALA A 44 -0.08 15.69 2.31
C ALA A 44 0.02 14.17 2.44
N THR A 45 -0.50 13.64 3.54
CA THR A 45 -0.72 12.21 3.72
C THR A 45 -2.15 12.01 4.18
N LEU A 46 -2.86 11.08 3.56
CA LEU A 46 -4.17 10.62 3.98
C LEU A 46 -4.00 9.22 4.56
N ARG A 47 -4.51 8.97 5.76
CA ARG A 47 -4.48 7.65 6.39
C ARG A 47 -5.90 7.19 6.68
N PHE A 48 -6.21 5.96 6.29
CA PHE A 48 -7.52 5.37 6.59
C PHE A 48 -7.64 5.11 8.10
N SER A 49 -8.80 5.45 8.66
CA SER A 49 -9.10 5.29 10.09
C SER A 49 -9.21 3.82 10.51
N GLN A 50 -9.57 2.95 9.57
CA GLN A 50 -9.73 1.52 9.78
C GLN A 50 -8.96 0.77 8.69
N SER A 51 -8.62 -0.47 9.01
CA SER A 51 -8.01 -1.37 8.05
C SER A 51 -9.02 -1.75 6.98
N VAL A 52 -8.53 -1.85 5.74
CA VAL A 52 -9.34 -2.16 4.58
C VAL A 52 -8.96 -3.54 4.09
N LYS A 53 -9.96 -4.38 3.82
CA LYS A 53 -9.74 -5.69 3.23
C LYS A 53 -9.41 -5.55 1.74
N LEU A 54 -8.24 -6.01 1.33
CA LEU A 54 -7.81 -6.15 -0.07
C LEU A 54 -7.45 -7.62 -0.29
N GLY A 55 -8.07 -8.28 -1.26
CA GLY A 55 -7.95 -9.72 -1.43
C GLY A 55 -8.33 -10.50 -0.16
N SER A 56 -7.40 -11.30 0.36
CA SER A 56 -7.59 -12.11 1.58
C SER A 56 -7.26 -11.37 2.88
N GLU A 57 -6.52 -10.25 2.83
CA GLU A 57 -5.90 -9.62 3.99
C GLU A 57 -6.49 -8.26 4.34
N ASN A 58 -6.28 -7.82 5.58
CA ASN A 58 -6.58 -6.47 6.02
C ASN A 58 -5.32 -5.61 5.97
N PHE A 59 -5.44 -4.40 5.43
CA PHE A 59 -4.33 -3.45 5.36
C PHE A 59 -4.69 -2.13 6.03
N ARG A 60 -3.75 -1.58 6.82
CA ARG A 60 -3.75 -0.16 7.13
C ARG A 60 -3.18 0.59 5.93
N ILE A 61 -3.96 1.51 5.38
CA ILE A 61 -3.61 2.21 4.15
C ILE A 61 -3.23 3.66 4.45
N SER A 62 -2.10 4.10 3.90
CA SER A 62 -1.69 5.51 3.87
C SER A 62 -1.38 5.94 2.44
N ILE A 63 -1.92 7.07 2.00
CA ILE A 63 -1.72 7.64 0.68
C ILE A 63 -0.93 8.93 0.82
N ALA A 64 0.20 9.02 0.12
CA ALA A 64 1.02 10.22 0.08
C ALA A 64 0.72 11.03 -1.18
N PHE A 65 0.62 12.34 -1.02
CA PHE A 65 0.36 13.29 -2.10
C PHE A 65 1.49 14.31 -2.20
N LYS A 66 1.81 14.68 -3.43
CA LYS A 66 2.71 15.78 -3.78
C LYS A 66 2.02 16.69 -4.80
N ASN A 67 1.95 17.99 -4.52
CA ASN A 67 1.23 18.96 -5.35
C ASN A 67 -0.21 18.50 -5.68
N GLU A 68 -0.91 18.05 -4.65
CA GLU A 68 -2.28 17.50 -4.71
C GLU A 68 -2.47 16.19 -5.48
N HIS A 69 -1.46 15.70 -6.20
CA HIS A 69 -1.50 14.44 -6.92
C HIS A 69 -0.93 13.30 -6.08
N ILE A 70 -1.44 12.09 -6.29
CA ILE A 70 -0.90 10.92 -5.62
C ILE A 70 0.57 10.70 -5.99
N TRP A 71 1.37 10.47 -4.96
CA TRP A 71 2.79 10.15 -5.09
C TRP A 71 3.06 8.69 -4.76
N GLY A 72 2.34 8.15 -3.78
CA GLY A 72 2.42 6.72 -3.47
C GLY A 72 1.38 6.26 -2.45
N ILE A 73 1.30 4.95 -2.28
CA ILE A 73 0.39 4.25 -1.37
C ILE A 73 1.22 3.28 -0.54
N GLU A 74 1.06 3.35 0.77
CA GLU A 74 1.59 2.36 1.72
C GLU A 74 0.45 1.44 2.15
N LEU A 75 0.62 0.15 1.91
CA LEU A 75 -0.26 -0.93 2.35
C LEU A 75 0.47 -1.69 3.47
N ILE A 76 0.11 -1.40 4.71
CA ILE A 76 0.71 -2.06 5.89
C ILE A 76 -0.19 -3.22 6.29
N VAL A 77 0.35 -4.43 6.40
CA VAL A 77 -0.44 -5.59 6.81
C VAL A 77 -0.97 -5.36 8.24
N ASP A 78 -2.28 -5.55 8.41
CA ASP A 78 -2.97 -5.51 9.69
C ASP A 78 -3.42 -6.91 10.07
N ASP A 79 -2.43 -7.76 10.35
CA ASP A 79 -2.65 -9.13 10.80
C ASP A 79 -2.39 -9.23 12.32
N PRO A 80 -3.40 -9.58 13.13
CA PRO A 80 -3.25 -9.73 14.57
C PRO A 80 -2.36 -10.92 14.97
N GLU A 81 -2.07 -11.86 14.06
CA GLU A 81 -1.16 -12.99 14.32
C GLU A 81 0.33 -12.62 14.18
N ILE A 82 0.64 -11.43 13.64
CA ILE A 82 1.98 -10.82 13.77
C ILE A 82 2.12 -10.28 15.20
N ASP A 83 2.21 -11.19 16.17
CA ASP A 83 2.49 -10.85 17.56
C ASP A 83 4.01 -10.73 17.75
N GLU A 84 4.46 -9.54 18.20
CA GLU A 84 5.86 -9.05 18.26
C GLU A 84 6.84 -9.99 19.01
N LEU A 85 6.32 -10.99 19.73
CA LEU A 85 7.07 -11.75 20.73
C LEU A 85 7.59 -13.12 20.26
N ILE A 86 7.17 -13.66 19.10
CA ILE A 86 7.38 -15.10 18.80
C ILE A 86 7.91 -15.41 17.39
N MET A 87 8.15 -14.44 16.51
CA MET A 87 8.69 -14.75 15.17
C MET A 87 10.23 -14.74 15.17
N ASN A 88 10.85 -15.90 14.98
CA ASN A 88 12.29 -15.98 14.73
C ASN A 88 12.62 -15.52 13.30
N GLU A 89 13.89 -15.21 13.03
CA GLU A 89 14.35 -14.66 11.73
C GLU A 89 13.95 -15.51 10.52
N HIS A 90 13.89 -16.84 10.66
CA HIS A 90 13.54 -17.74 9.56
C HIS A 90 12.04 -17.66 9.23
N ASP A 91 11.18 -17.73 10.24
CA ASP A 91 9.72 -17.58 10.06
C ASP A 91 9.38 -16.17 9.57
N PHE A 92 10.20 -15.18 9.96
CA PHE A 92 10.15 -13.81 9.44
C PHE A 92 10.42 -13.71 7.94
N TRP A 93 11.54 -14.24 7.44
CA TRP A 93 11.85 -14.19 6.01
C TRP A 93 10.87 -14.99 5.17
N ARG A 94 10.35 -16.07 5.74
CA ARG A 94 9.26 -16.84 5.12
C ARG A 94 7.99 -16.00 5.01
N TYR A 95 7.58 -15.29 6.07
CA TYR A 95 6.41 -14.41 6.04
C TYR A 95 6.53 -13.28 5.01
N VAL A 96 7.70 -12.62 4.94
CA VAL A 96 7.97 -11.60 3.91
C VAL A 96 7.88 -12.19 2.50
N ALA A 97 8.39 -13.39 2.29
CA ALA A 97 8.29 -14.09 1.02
C ALA A 97 6.83 -14.44 0.67
N GLU A 98 6.04 -14.91 1.63
CA GLU A 98 4.61 -15.23 1.44
C GLU A 98 3.79 -13.98 1.08
N GLN A 99 3.99 -12.85 1.78
CA GLN A 99 3.31 -11.59 1.45
C GLN A 99 3.67 -11.09 0.05
N ARG A 100 4.91 -11.33 -0.36
CA ARG A 100 5.42 -10.94 -1.66
C ARG A 100 4.90 -11.80 -2.80
N GLU A 101 4.85 -13.12 -2.61
CA GLU A 101 4.25 -14.05 -3.58
C GLU A 101 2.78 -13.72 -3.80
N ARG A 102 2.03 -13.43 -2.74
CA ARG A 102 0.62 -13.02 -2.84
C ARG A 102 0.45 -11.72 -3.61
N LEU A 103 1.33 -10.73 -3.38
CA LEU A 103 1.31 -9.49 -4.14
C LEU A 103 1.58 -9.74 -5.63
N ILE A 104 2.53 -10.63 -5.95
CA ILE A 104 2.84 -11.04 -7.33
C ILE A 104 1.64 -11.74 -7.97
N GLU A 105 0.93 -12.60 -7.23
CA GLU A 105 -0.31 -13.26 -7.65
C GLU A 105 -1.44 -12.26 -7.88
N GLU A 106 -1.62 -11.28 -6.99
CA GLU A 106 -2.59 -10.20 -7.19
C GLU A 106 -2.19 -9.36 -8.41
N LEU A 107 -0.92 -9.01 -8.59
CA LEU A 107 -0.45 -8.23 -9.74
C LEU A 107 -0.45 -9.00 -11.07
N GLY A 108 -0.74 -10.30 -11.07
CA GLY A 108 -0.84 -11.12 -12.27
C GLY A 108 0.47 -11.31 -13.04
N LYS A 109 1.64 -11.07 -12.40
CA LYS A 109 2.96 -11.24 -13.03
C LYS A 109 3.61 -12.52 -12.53
N SER A 110 3.74 -13.54 -13.37
CA SER A 110 4.55 -14.71 -13.07
C SER A 110 5.95 -14.51 -13.63
N ASP A 111 6.93 -14.12 -12.81
CA ASP A 111 8.32 -14.53 -13.04
C ASP A 111 9.13 -14.21 -11.78
N GLY A 112 9.66 -15.26 -11.14
CA GLY A 112 10.24 -15.25 -9.80
C GLY A 112 11.06 -14.01 -9.47
N ILE A 113 10.52 -13.17 -8.60
CA ILE A 113 11.12 -11.87 -8.29
C ILE A 113 11.91 -12.07 -7.00
N ARG A 114 13.07 -11.41 -6.82
CA ARG A 114 13.78 -11.22 -5.52
C ARG A 114 13.91 -9.75 -5.08
N ASP A 115 13.67 -8.82 -6.01
CA ASP A 115 13.82 -7.38 -5.82
C ASP A 115 12.50 -6.59 -6.09
N ASP A 116 12.61 -5.27 -6.10
CA ASP A 116 11.58 -4.29 -6.47
C ASP A 116 10.99 -4.51 -7.87
N ILE A 117 9.69 -4.26 -8.03
CA ILE A 117 9.02 -4.41 -9.33
C ILE A 117 8.80 -3.03 -9.94
N THR A 118 9.51 -2.72 -11.02
CA THR A 118 9.28 -1.51 -11.79
C THR A 118 8.36 -1.77 -12.98
N PHE A 119 7.38 -0.88 -13.17
CA PHE A 119 6.41 -0.84 -14.25
C PHE A 119 6.53 0.51 -14.98
N GLU A 120 5.83 0.66 -16.12
CA GLU A 120 5.79 1.93 -16.84
C GLU A 120 5.14 3.07 -16.03
N TRP A 121 4.21 2.73 -15.14
CA TRP A 121 3.45 3.68 -14.33
C TRP A 121 4.08 3.95 -12.95
N GLY A 122 5.00 3.12 -12.49
CA GLY A 122 5.53 3.21 -11.13
C GLY A 122 6.32 2.01 -10.67
N LYS A 123 6.53 1.93 -9.35
CA LYS A 123 7.35 0.92 -8.68
C LYS A 123 6.58 0.33 -7.51
N ILE A 124 6.76 -0.95 -7.27
CA ILE A 124 6.18 -1.63 -6.11
C ILE A 124 7.29 -2.29 -5.29
N ASP A 125 7.38 -1.88 -4.03
CA ASP A 125 8.47 -2.22 -3.12
C ASP A 125 7.92 -2.85 -1.84
N PRO A 126 8.21 -4.13 -1.57
CA PRO A 126 7.96 -4.70 -0.25
C PRO A 126 8.93 -4.10 0.77
N TRP A 127 8.48 -3.86 1.99
CA TRP A 127 9.33 -3.33 3.06
C TRP A 127 9.01 -3.94 4.43
N PHE A 128 9.97 -3.77 5.33
CA PHE A 128 9.88 -4.15 6.73
C PHE A 128 10.53 -3.09 7.62
N ASP A 129 9.86 -2.74 8.71
CA ASP A 129 10.42 -1.91 9.77
C ASP A 129 10.68 -2.76 11.03
N PRO A 130 11.94 -3.09 11.34
CA PRO A 130 12.29 -3.89 12.51
C PRO A 130 11.94 -3.24 13.84
N LYS A 131 11.72 -1.93 13.87
CA LYS A 131 11.40 -1.23 15.13
C LYS A 131 9.93 -1.35 15.51
N SER A 132 9.06 -1.46 14.52
CA SER A 132 7.61 -1.57 14.71
C SER A 132 7.07 -2.95 14.35
N PHE A 133 7.96 -3.88 13.95
CA PHE A 133 7.63 -5.17 13.36
C PHE A 133 6.60 -5.09 12.22
N GLY A 134 6.45 -3.91 11.62
CA GLY A 134 5.52 -3.66 10.55
C GLY A 134 6.09 -4.16 9.23
N THR A 135 5.25 -4.79 8.42
CA THR A 135 5.57 -5.09 7.03
C THR A 135 4.45 -4.66 6.11
N GLY A 136 4.79 -4.42 4.86
CA GLY A 136 3.85 -3.92 3.89
C GLY A 136 4.47 -3.77 2.52
N ILE A 137 3.71 -3.09 1.67
CA ILE A 137 4.09 -2.76 0.31
C ILE A 137 3.91 -1.26 0.07
N SER A 138 4.93 -0.66 -0.54
CA SER A 138 4.87 0.69 -1.11
C SER A 138 4.56 0.59 -2.59
N ILE A 139 3.54 1.30 -3.05
CA ILE A 139 3.27 1.57 -4.46
C ILE A 139 3.69 3.02 -4.71
N VAL A 140 4.70 3.25 -5.54
CA VAL A 140 5.24 4.58 -5.84
C VAL A 140 4.97 4.92 -7.30
N TYR A 141 4.25 6.01 -7.55
CA TYR A 141 3.89 6.43 -8.90
C TYR A 141 4.95 7.33 -9.51
N PHE A 142 5.32 7.07 -10.77
CA PHE A 142 6.16 7.97 -11.54
C PHE A 142 5.38 9.24 -11.88
N GLN A 143 5.94 10.38 -11.46
CA GLN A 143 5.38 11.69 -11.76
C GLN A 143 5.79 12.06 -13.18
N LYS A 144 4.82 12.38 -14.03
CA LYS A 144 5.07 12.88 -15.39
C LYS A 144 5.40 14.36 -15.41
#